data_AF-A0A9X4MDW6-F1
#
_entry.id   AF-A0A9X4MDW6-F1
#
_cell.length_a   1.000
_cell.length_b   1.000
_cell.length_c   1.000
_cell.angle_alpha   90.00
_cell.angle_beta   90.00
_cell.angle_gamma   90.00
#
_symmetry.space_group_name_H-M   'P 1'
#
loop_
_entity.id
_entity.type
_entity.pdbx_description
1 polymer ?
#
loop_
_entity_poly.entity_id
_entity_poly.type
_entity_poly.pdbx_seq_one_letter_code
_entity_poly.pdbx_strand_id
1 'polypeptide(L)'
;MSSFGATTATGLAKLLKGDINHDEVTQWLAHKERTSAEFWVKVKPYVRKIESEEGVLIIDDSIEEKPYTDENAQICWHYDHSKDRQVKGINFLTSLYSNQDIAIPVGYQLITKTEYYVNKKQEKQTVGVRKEKTNIFEN
;
A
#
# COMPACT_ATOMS: atom_id res chain seq x y z
N MET A 1 9.24 11.13 -10.76
CA MET A 1 10.53 10.41 -10.60
C MET A 1 10.21 8.94 -10.38
N SER A 2 10.44 8.07 -11.36
CA SER A 2 10.38 6.62 -11.15
C SER A 2 11.74 6.01 -11.48
N SER A 3 12.21 5.09 -10.64
CA SER A 3 13.37 4.23 -10.91
C SER A 3 12.82 2.84 -11.17
N PHE A 4 13.04 2.31 -12.36
CA PHE A 4 12.64 0.95 -12.74
C PHE A 4 13.66 -0.13 -12.29
N GLY A 5 14.62 0.23 -11.42
CA GLY A 5 15.62 -0.68 -10.85
C GLY A 5 15.45 -0.91 -9.35
N ALA A 6 16.06 -1.99 -8.83
CA ALA A 6 16.11 -2.28 -7.40
C ALA A 6 16.68 -1.08 -6.64
N THR A 7 15.80 -0.33 -5.97
CA THR A 7 16.21 0.82 -5.16
C THR A 7 16.69 0.29 -3.83
N THR A 8 17.98 -0.05 -3.75
CA THR A 8 18.62 -0.36 -2.48
C THR A 8 18.54 0.87 -1.57
N ALA A 9 18.52 0.68 -0.25
CA ALA A 9 18.50 1.79 0.68
C ALA A 9 19.67 2.78 0.45
N THR A 10 20.75 2.34 -0.19
CA THR A 10 21.93 3.15 -0.53
C THR A 10 21.61 4.04 -1.73
N GLY A 11 20.85 3.52 -2.69
CA GLY A 11 20.31 4.30 -3.81
C GLY A 11 19.35 5.39 -3.33
N LEU A 12 18.49 5.07 -2.36
CA LEU A 12 17.58 6.05 -1.75
C LEU A 12 18.33 7.14 -0.97
N ALA A 13 19.31 6.77 -0.14
CA ALA A 13 20.16 7.71 0.60
C ALA A 13 20.91 8.68 -0.34
N LYS A 14 21.42 8.15 -1.47
CA LYS A 14 22.10 8.96 -2.48
C LYS A 14 21.15 9.93 -3.19
N LEU A 15 19.91 9.52 -3.46
CA LEU A 15 18.87 10.40 -4.04
C LEU A 15 18.49 11.54 -3.09
N LEU A 16 18.45 11.24 -1.79
CA LEU A 16 18.24 12.22 -0.73
C LEU A 16 19.52 12.97 -0.35
N LYS A 17 20.59 12.87 -1.16
CA LYS A 17 21.88 13.56 -0.95
C LYS A 17 22.51 13.33 0.44
N GLY A 18 22.20 12.21 1.08
CA GLY A 18 22.68 11.89 2.43
C GLY A 18 21.88 12.53 3.56
N ASP A 19 20.75 13.20 3.28
CA ASP A 19 19.83 13.71 4.30
C ASP A 19 19.21 12.58 5.13
N ILE A 20 19.17 11.37 4.56
CA ILE A 20 18.83 10.12 5.25
C ILE A 20 19.90 9.08 4.93
N ASN A 21 20.47 8.44 5.96
CA ASN A 21 21.46 7.37 5.80
C ASN A 21 20.78 6.02 5.47
N HIS A 22 21.48 5.15 4.75
CA HIS A 22 21.08 3.76 4.49
C HIS A 22 20.73 3.02 5.79
N ASP A 23 21.51 3.24 6.86
CA ASP A 23 21.29 2.57 8.14
C ASP A 23 19.99 3.04 8.79
N GLU A 24 19.59 4.29 8.61
CA GLU A 24 18.30 4.80 9.09
C GLU A 24 17.14 4.17 8.32
N VAL A 25 17.27 4.00 7.00
CA VAL A 25 16.28 3.29 6.19
C VAL A 25 16.18 1.81 6.60
N THR A 26 17.32 1.16 6.81
CA THR A 26 17.38 -0.25 7.23
C THR A 26 16.78 -0.44 8.61
N GLN A 27 17.14 0.42 9.56
CA GLN A 27 16.53 0.42 10.89
C GLN A 27 15.02 0.67 10.76
N TRP A 28 14.60 1.65 9.97
CA TRP A 28 13.19 1.96 9.76
C TRP A 28 12.40 0.76 9.21
N LEU A 29 12.96 0.02 8.25
CA LEU A 29 12.36 -1.21 7.70
C LEU A 29 12.38 -2.38 8.70
N ALA A 30 13.31 -2.40 9.65
CA ALA A 30 13.41 -3.43 10.69
C ALA A 30 12.49 -3.18 11.90
N HIS A 31 11.90 -1.99 12.01
CA HIS A 31 10.90 -1.71 13.04
C HIS A 31 9.57 -2.41 12.73
N LYS A 32 8.73 -2.54 13.77
CA LYS A 32 7.38 -3.09 13.65
C LYS A 32 6.60 -2.39 12.53
N GLU A 33 5.80 -3.18 11.79
CA GLU A 33 4.87 -2.66 10.79
C GLU A 33 4.06 -1.49 11.36
N ARG A 34 4.15 -0.35 10.69
CA ARG A 34 3.40 0.85 11.05
C ARG A 34 1.98 0.72 10.50
N THR A 35 1.00 1.16 11.28
CA THR A 35 -0.40 1.12 10.82
C THR A 35 -0.76 2.38 10.04
N SER A 36 -1.82 2.30 9.24
CA SER A 36 -2.39 3.50 8.60
C SER A 36 -2.78 4.58 9.62
N ALA A 37 -3.23 4.19 10.82
CA ALA A 37 -3.58 5.12 11.88
C ALA A 37 -2.35 5.89 12.41
N GLU A 38 -1.22 5.20 12.61
CA GLU A 38 0.04 5.88 12.99
C GLU A 38 0.54 6.82 11.89
N PHE A 39 0.37 6.41 10.63
CA PHE A 39 0.67 7.26 9.49
C PHE A 39 -0.22 8.50 9.45
N TRP A 40 -1.52 8.34 9.68
CA TRP A 40 -2.50 9.43 9.74
C TRP A 40 -2.10 10.49 10.77
N VAL A 41 -1.69 10.11 11.98
CA VAL A 41 -1.24 11.05 13.02
C VAL A 41 -0.09 11.93 12.52
N LYS A 42 0.82 11.39 11.69
CA LYS A 42 1.95 12.14 11.13
C LYS A 42 1.53 13.11 10.03
N VAL A 43 0.60 12.71 9.17
CA VAL A 43 0.20 13.50 7.98
C VAL A 43 -0.95 14.47 8.25
N LYS A 44 -1.79 14.21 9.26
CA LYS A 44 -2.95 15.04 9.66
C LYS A 44 -2.60 16.54 9.74
N PRO A 45 -1.49 16.99 10.39
CA PRO A 45 -1.16 18.41 10.44
C PRO A 45 -0.91 19.05 9.07
N TYR A 46 -0.43 18.29 8.09
CA TYR A 46 -0.22 18.79 6.72
C TYR A 46 -1.54 18.89 5.97
N VAL A 47 -2.42 17.90 6.13
CA VAL A 47 -3.79 17.93 5.59
C VAL A 47 -4.55 19.13 6.14
N ARG A 48 -4.50 19.38 7.46
CA ARG A 48 -5.17 20.54 8.10
C ARG A 48 -4.72 21.90 7.52
N LYS A 49 -3.50 22.02 6.99
CA LYS A 49 -3.01 23.27 6.40
C LYS A 49 -3.64 23.59 5.05
N ILE A 50 -4.05 22.55 4.33
CA ILE A 50 -4.57 22.66 2.97
C ILE A 50 -6.03 22.22 2.90
N GLU A 51 -6.71 21.99 4.03
CA GLU A 51 -8.07 21.48 3.98
C GLU A 51 -9.06 22.55 3.52
N SER A 52 -9.98 22.18 2.65
CA SER A 52 -11.09 23.03 2.22
C SER A 52 -12.28 22.19 1.76
N GLU A 53 -13.42 22.83 1.51
CA GLU A 53 -14.62 22.19 0.97
C GLU A 53 -14.41 21.56 -0.42
N GLU A 54 -13.45 22.07 -1.19
CA GLU A 54 -13.09 21.55 -2.52
C GLU A 54 -12.13 20.34 -2.45
N GLY A 55 -11.64 20.01 -1.26
CA GLY A 55 -10.69 18.91 -1.10
C GLY A 55 -11.35 17.55 -1.25
N VAL A 56 -10.71 16.65 -1.97
CA VAL A 56 -11.21 15.30 -2.25
C VAL A 56 -10.34 14.24 -1.60
N LEU A 57 -10.99 13.15 -1.18
CA LEU A 57 -10.31 11.92 -0.78
C LEU A 57 -10.38 10.92 -1.92
N ILE A 58 -9.23 10.56 -2.46
CA ILE A 58 -9.07 9.57 -3.52
C ILE A 58 -8.69 8.24 -2.88
N ILE A 59 -9.38 7.17 -3.25
CA ILE A 59 -9.09 5.81 -2.81
C ILE A 59 -8.85 4.96 -4.05
N ASP A 60 -7.72 4.27 -4.08
CA ASP A 60 -7.29 3.44 -5.21
C ASP A 60 -6.66 2.14 -4.74
N ASP A 61 -7.00 1.02 -5.39
CA ASP A 61 -6.34 -0.26 -5.18
C ASP A 61 -5.33 -0.53 -6.32
N SER A 62 -4.09 -0.80 -5.93
CA SER A 62 -3.01 -1.07 -6.85
C SER A 62 -2.42 -2.45 -6.60
N ILE A 63 -2.02 -3.14 -7.68
CA ILE A 63 -1.38 -4.46 -7.62
C ILE A 63 0.06 -4.33 -8.12
N GLU A 64 1.01 -4.57 -7.22
CA GLU A 64 2.42 -4.71 -7.56
C GLU A 64 2.68 -6.16 -7.99
N GLU A 65 2.91 -6.39 -9.28
CA GLU A 65 3.12 -7.74 -9.82
C GLU A 65 4.38 -8.39 -9.25
N LYS A 66 4.25 -9.63 -8.79
CA LYS A 66 5.37 -10.46 -8.30
C LYS A 66 5.33 -11.84 -8.97
N PRO A 67 5.47 -11.92 -10.31
CA PRO A 67 5.25 -13.16 -11.06
C PRO A 67 6.18 -14.31 -10.64
N TYR A 68 7.39 -13.99 -10.18
CA TYR A 68 8.42 -14.98 -9.84
C TYR A 68 8.57 -15.25 -8.33
N THR A 69 7.78 -14.60 -7.48
CA THR A 69 7.84 -14.79 -6.03
C THR A 69 6.81 -15.83 -5.60
N ASP A 70 7.16 -16.68 -4.63
CA ASP A 70 6.26 -17.68 -4.06
C ASP A 70 5.05 -17.03 -3.39
N GLU A 71 3.91 -17.73 -3.45
CA GLU A 71 2.67 -17.26 -2.84
C GLU A 71 2.74 -17.28 -1.32
N ASN A 72 2.16 -16.27 -0.69
CA ASN A 72 1.97 -16.17 0.74
C ASN A 72 0.72 -15.31 1.05
N ALA A 73 0.49 -14.97 2.31
CA ALA A 73 -0.69 -14.19 2.70
C ALA A 73 -0.78 -12.82 2.00
N GLN A 74 0.36 -12.18 1.66
CA GLN A 74 0.42 -10.89 0.95
C GLN A 74 0.57 -11.06 -0.57
N ILE A 75 1.35 -12.05 -1.01
CA ILE A 75 1.60 -12.33 -2.42
C ILE A 75 0.66 -13.43 -2.89
N CYS A 76 -0.40 -13.06 -3.60
CA CYS A 76 -1.36 -14.03 -4.10
C CYS A 76 -1.99 -13.58 -5.41
N TRP A 77 -2.91 -14.38 -5.95
CA TRP A 77 -3.61 -14.05 -7.20
C TRP A 77 -4.76 -13.07 -6.93
N HIS A 78 -4.77 -11.97 -7.67
CA HIS A 78 -5.81 -10.94 -7.66
C HIS A 78 -6.35 -10.74 -9.08
N TYR A 79 -7.65 -10.44 -9.22
CA TYR A 79 -8.19 -10.01 -10.50
C TYR A 79 -7.87 -8.54 -10.72
N ASP A 80 -7.22 -8.23 -11.83
CA ASP A 80 -6.91 -6.86 -12.24
C ASP A 80 -7.87 -6.47 -13.38
N HIS A 81 -8.81 -5.58 -13.09
CA HIS A 81 -9.79 -5.11 -14.07
C HIS A 81 -9.15 -4.33 -15.22
N SER A 82 -8.01 -3.67 -14.98
CA SER A 82 -7.30 -2.93 -16.03
C SER A 82 -6.66 -3.84 -17.07
N LYS A 83 -6.37 -5.10 -16.70
CA LYS A 83 -5.72 -6.11 -17.54
C LYS A 83 -6.64 -7.27 -17.92
N ASP A 84 -7.87 -7.25 -17.42
CA ASP A 84 -8.88 -8.29 -17.60
C ASP A 84 -8.37 -9.71 -17.32
N ARG A 85 -7.51 -9.86 -16.30
CA ARG A 85 -6.90 -11.15 -15.96
C ARG A 85 -6.49 -11.26 -14.50
N GLN A 86 -6.23 -12.49 -14.06
CA GLN A 86 -5.58 -12.74 -12.78
C GLN A 86 -4.09 -12.38 -12.84
N VAL A 87 -3.63 -11.69 -11.81
CA VAL A 87 -2.26 -11.20 -11.65
C VAL A 87 -1.77 -11.63 -10.27
N LYS A 88 -0.58 -12.26 -10.23
CA LYS A 88 0.08 -12.59 -8.97
C LYS A 88 0.86 -11.39 -8.48
N GLY A 89 0.59 -10.94 -7.26
CA GLY A 89 1.22 -9.74 -6.74
C GLY A 89 0.78 -9.39 -5.32
N ILE A 90 1.17 -8.20 -4.89
CA ILE A 90 0.74 -7.59 -3.64
C ILE A 90 -0.32 -6.56 -3.98
N ASN A 91 -1.54 -6.72 -3.45
CA ASN A 91 -2.57 -5.70 -3.56
C ASN A 91 -2.50 -4.76 -2.34
N PHE A 92 -2.47 -3.46 -2.61
CA PHE A 92 -2.46 -2.44 -1.58
C PHE A 92 -3.48 -1.35 -1.91
N LEU A 93 -4.32 -1.04 -0.92
CA LEU A 93 -5.27 0.06 -0.98
C LEU A 93 -4.57 1.32 -0.49
N THR A 94 -4.71 2.41 -1.22
CA THR A 94 -4.14 3.71 -0.85
C THR A 94 -5.22 4.77 -0.72
N SER A 95 -4.99 5.73 0.17
CA SER A 95 -5.85 6.90 0.34
C SER A 95 -5.00 8.16 0.17
N LEU A 96 -5.43 9.05 -0.71
CA LEU A 96 -4.74 10.28 -1.08
C LEU A 96 -5.71 11.46 -0.89
N TYR A 97 -5.35 12.43 -0.04
CA TYR A 97 -6.08 13.68 0.05
C TYR A 97 -5.54 14.66 -0.99
N SER A 98 -6.40 15.14 -1.89
CA SER A 98 -6.03 16.10 -2.92
C SER A 98 -6.82 17.37 -2.71
N ASN A 99 -6.15 18.52 -2.64
CA ASN A 99 -6.80 19.81 -2.72
C ASN A 99 -5.94 20.76 -3.56
N GLN A 100 -6.56 21.45 -4.51
CA GLN A 100 -5.89 22.28 -5.50
C GLN A 100 -4.78 21.46 -6.20
N ASP A 101 -3.54 21.97 -6.22
CA ASP A 101 -2.39 21.33 -6.84
C ASP A 101 -1.56 20.47 -5.87
N ILE A 102 -2.07 20.22 -4.66
CA ILE A 102 -1.35 19.48 -3.61
C ILE A 102 -2.08 18.16 -3.32
N ALA A 103 -1.33 17.07 -3.41
CA ALA A 103 -1.78 15.74 -3.02
C ALA A 103 -0.92 15.20 -1.86
N ILE A 104 -1.58 14.80 -0.77
CA ILE A 104 -0.95 14.28 0.44
C ILE A 104 -1.43 12.84 0.66
N PRO A 105 -0.54 11.84 0.67
CA PRO A 105 -0.92 10.47 1.04
C PRO A 105 -1.38 10.45 2.50
N VAL A 106 -2.56 9.89 2.76
CA VAL A 106 -3.19 9.91 4.09
C VAL A 106 -3.40 8.53 4.71
N GLY A 107 -3.34 7.47 3.91
CA GLY A 107 -3.53 6.12 4.41
C GLY A 107 -3.09 5.07 3.40
N TYR A 108 -2.84 3.86 3.92
CA TYR A 108 -2.55 2.69 3.12
C TYR A 108 -2.93 1.41 3.86
N GLN A 109 -3.24 0.35 3.12
CA GLN A 109 -3.50 -0.97 3.67
C GLN A 109 -2.99 -2.03 2.71
N LEU A 110 -2.15 -2.94 3.19
CA LEU A 110 -1.80 -4.16 2.46
C LEU A 110 -2.95 -5.16 2.59
N ILE A 111 -3.42 -5.67 1.45
CA ILE A 111 -4.50 -6.66 1.43
C ILE A 111 -3.89 -8.06 1.55
N THR A 112 -4.29 -8.79 2.60
CA THR A 112 -3.85 -10.15 2.83
C THR A 112 -5.00 -11.15 2.68
N LYS A 113 -4.71 -12.28 2.04
CA LYS A 113 -5.65 -13.39 1.86
C LYS A 113 -5.18 -14.57 2.71
N THR A 114 -5.82 -14.78 3.85
CA THR A 114 -5.47 -15.86 4.78
C THR A 114 -6.52 -16.97 4.84
N GLU A 115 -7.64 -16.82 4.13
CA GLU A 115 -8.78 -17.74 4.22
C GLU A 115 -9.00 -18.46 2.89
N TYR A 116 -9.20 -19.78 2.94
CA TYR A 116 -9.50 -20.60 1.77
C TYR A 116 -10.98 -20.92 1.72
N TYR A 117 -11.61 -20.70 0.57
CA TYR A 117 -13.00 -21.02 0.32
C TYR A 117 -13.10 -22.00 -0.85
N VAL A 118 -13.87 -23.06 -0.66
CA VAL A 118 -14.17 -24.00 -1.76
C VAL A 118 -15.42 -23.50 -2.48
N ASN A 119 -15.28 -23.13 -3.75
CA ASN A 119 -16.43 -22.81 -4.57
C ASN A 119 -17.15 -24.11 -4.97
N LYS A 120 -18.22 -24.45 -4.24
CA LYS A 120 -19.03 -25.66 -4.46
C LYS A 120 -19.62 -25.77 -5.88
N LYS A 121 -19.70 -24.68 -6.64
CA LYS A 121 -20.21 -24.69 -8.02
C LYS A 121 -19.15 -25.00 -9.08
N GLN A 122 -17.86 -24.86 -8.77
CA GLN A 122 -16.77 -25.00 -9.75
C GLN A 122 -15.72 -26.05 -9.35
N GLU A 123 -15.93 -26.77 -8.22
CA GLU A 123 -14.95 -27.71 -7.63
C GLU A 123 -13.52 -27.13 -7.51
N LYS A 124 -13.42 -25.79 -7.46
CA LYS A 124 -12.16 -25.06 -7.46
C LYS A 124 -11.98 -24.36 -6.11
N GLN A 125 -10.80 -24.54 -5.51
CA GLN A 125 -10.41 -23.80 -4.33
C GLN A 125 -10.09 -22.35 -4.73
N THR A 126 -10.66 -21.39 -4.02
CA THR A 126 -10.41 -19.96 -4.20
C THR A 126 -9.94 -19.37 -2.87
N VAL A 127 -8.89 -18.56 -2.91
CA VAL A 127 -8.40 -17.86 -1.71
C VAL A 127 -9.19 -16.56 -1.54
N GLY A 128 -9.74 -16.36 -0.35
CA GLY A 128 -10.51 -15.19 0.06
C GLY A 128 -9.71 -14.23 0.95
N VAL A 129 -10.19 -12.99 1.00
CA VAL A 129 -9.62 -11.93 1.86
C VAL A 129 -10.19 -12.08 3.26
N ARG A 130 -9.32 -12.01 4.28
CA ARG A 130 -9.78 -11.89 5.66
C ARG A 130 -10.41 -10.51 5.83
N LYS A 131 -11.69 -10.47 6.23
CA LYS A 131 -12.38 -9.21 6.48
C LYS A 131 -12.02 -8.70 7.87
N GLU A 132 -10.99 -7.86 7.95
CA GLU A 132 -10.72 -7.08 9.16
C GLU A 132 -11.26 -5.66 8.99
N LYS A 133 -11.88 -5.11 10.04
CA LYS A 133 -12.20 -3.68 10.08
C LYS A 133 -10.91 -2.92 10.34
N THR A 134 -10.31 -2.35 9.31
CA THR A 134 -9.21 -1.41 9.47
C THR A 134 -9.77 0.00 9.71
N ASN A 135 -9.50 0.57 10.88
CA ASN A 135 -9.67 2.00 11.08
C ASN A 135 -8.51 2.74 10.38
N ILE A 136 -8.78 3.27 9.19
CA ILE A 136 -7.79 4.00 8.38
C ILE A 136 -7.47 5.36 9.01
N PHE A 137 -8.46 5.94 9.69
CA PHE A 137 -8.39 7.21 10.38
C PHE A 137 -8.87 7.02 11.82
N GLU A 138 -8.00 7.24 12.80
CA GLU A 138 -8.36 7.35 14.21
C GLU A 138 -8.22 8.81 14.67
N ASN A 139 -9.00 9.22 15.67
CA ASN A 139 -9.11 10.62 16.10
C ASN A 139 -7.94 11.09 16.96
#